data_AF-A0A7W0MZK8-F1
#
_entry.id   AF-A0A7W0MZK8-F1
#
_cell.length_a   1.000
_cell.length_b   1.000
_cell.length_c   1.000
_cell.angle_alpha   90.00
_cell.angle_beta   90.00
_cell.angle_gamma   90.00
#
_symmetry.space_group_name_H-M   'P 1'
#
loop_
_entity.id
_entity.type
_entity.pdbx_description
1 polymer ?
#
loop_
_entity_poly.entity_id
_entity_poly.type
_entity_poly.pdbx_seq_one_letter_code
_entity_poly.pdbx_strand_id
1 'polypeptide(L)'
;MPLVNANVLLHAVNERARAPVSPHPLTASQAAEAAQAWLDAPSTVTVEPTRRHLALVRGLLEGAGTAGNLVGDAHLAALALEHGATMVSFDRDFARFEGIVLRWPVA
;
A
#
# COMPACT_ATOMS: atom_id res chain seq x y z
N MET A 1 -5.32 27.54 -10.00
CA MET A 1 -4.91 26.76 -8.83
C MET A 1 -5.64 25.42 -8.88
N PRO A 2 -5.16 24.42 -9.63
CA PRO A 2 -5.82 23.13 -9.58
C PRO A 2 -5.39 22.43 -8.29
N LEU A 3 -6.39 22.08 -7.50
CA LEU A 3 -6.27 21.15 -6.38
C LEU A 3 -5.71 19.84 -6.97
N VAL A 4 -4.45 19.54 -6.67
CA VAL A 4 -3.87 18.23 -6.96
C VAL A 4 -4.56 17.27 -5.98
N ASN A 5 -5.68 16.71 -6.40
CA ASN A 5 -6.24 15.50 -5.80
C ASN A 5 -5.22 14.39 -6.08
N ALA A 6 -4.19 14.30 -5.25
CA ALA A 6 -3.17 13.27 -5.34
C ALA A 6 -3.81 11.93 -4.96
N ASN A 7 -4.44 11.27 -5.94
CA ASN A 7 -4.77 9.85 -5.84
C ASN A 7 -3.45 9.08 -5.94
N VAL A 8 -2.71 9.00 -4.83
CA VAL A 8 -1.56 8.10 -4.73
C VAL A 8 -2.11 6.69 -4.55
N LEU A 9 -2.22 5.93 -5.65
CA LEU A 9 -2.43 4.49 -5.62
C LEU A 9 -1.11 3.84 -5.25
N LEU A 10 -0.85 3.68 -3.94
CA LEU A 10 0.24 2.83 -3.47
C LEU A 10 -0.23 1.37 -3.56
N HIS A 11 -0.13 0.79 -4.75
CA HIS A 11 -0.36 -0.64 -4.92
C HIS A 11 0.88 -1.38 -4.43
N ALA A 12 0.88 -1.79 -3.17
CA ALA A 12 1.77 -2.85 -2.75
C ALA A 12 1.19 -4.18 -3.20
N VAL A 13 1.92 -4.88 -4.04
CA VAL A 13 1.75 -6.32 -4.16
C VAL A 13 2.34 -6.92 -2.89
N ASN A 14 1.52 -7.06 -1.84
CA ASN A 14 1.89 -7.91 -0.72
C ASN A 14 1.56 -9.34 -1.14
N GLU A 15 2.56 -10.09 -1.63
CA GLU A 15 2.45 -11.53 -1.92
C GLU A 15 2.34 -12.37 -0.63
N ARG A 16 1.56 -11.91 0.36
CA ARG A 16 1.33 -12.65 1.60
C ARG A 16 0.25 -13.71 1.40
N ALA A 17 0.72 -14.80 0.80
CA ALA A 17 0.39 -16.19 1.13
C ALA A 17 -0.96 -16.43 1.82
N ARG A 18 -2.04 -16.54 1.04
CA ARG A 18 -3.20 -17.37 1.41
C ARG A 18 -3.83 -17.95 0.13
N ALA A 19 -3.45 -19.20 -0.17
CA ALA A 19 -3.78 -20.01 -1.36
C ALA A 19 -2.99 -19.65 -2.64
N PRO A 20 -2.72 -20.60 -3.56
CA PRO A 20 -1.95 -20.33 -4.76
C PRO A 20 -2.76 -19.40 -5.68
N VAL A 21 -2.40 -18.12 -5.63
CA VAL A 21 -2.88 -17.10 -6.54
C VAL A 21 -2.27 -17.42 -7.90
N SER A 22 -3.10 -17.87 -8.83
CA SER A 22 -2.76 -18.37 -10.17
C SER A 22 -2.13 -19.78 -10.20
N PRO A 23 -2.66 -20.71 -11.04
CA PRO A 23 -2.00 -21.98 -11.34
C PRO A 23 -0.65 -21.80 -12.07
N HIS A 24 -0.35 -20.59 -12.52
CA HIS A 24 0.90 -20.22 -13.18
C HIS A 24 1.46 -18.97 -12.49
N PRO A 25 2.31 -19.13 -11.45
CA PRO A 25 2.99 -17.99 -10.84
C PRO A 25 3.89 -17.30 -11.88
N LEU A 26 3.99 -15.98 -11.79
CA LEU A 26 4.90 -15.22 -12.62
C LEU A 26 6.35 -15.59 -12.28
N THR A 27 7.21 -15.61 -13.29
CA THR A 27 8.67 -15.58 -13.05
C THR A 27 9.06 -14.22 -12.47
N ALA A 28 10.22 -14.16 -11.80
CA ALA A 28 10.74 -12.89 -11.28
C ALA A 28 10.89 -11.81 -12.37
N SER A 29 11.27 -12.19 -13.60
CA SER A 29 11.34 -11.25 -14.73
C SER A 29 9.97 -10.67 -15.09
N GLN A 30 8.96 -11.53 -15.21
CA GLN A 30 7.59 -11.10 -15.53
C GLN A 30 6.99 -10.21 -14.44
N ALA A 31 7.27 -10.52 -13.16
CA ALA A 31 6.85 -9.68 -12.05
C ALA A 31 7.54 -8.30 -12.07
N ALA A 32 8.84 -8.26 -12.35
CA ALA A 32 9.60 -7.02 -12.47
C ALA A 32 9.14 -6.16 -13.67
N GLU A 33 8.88 -6.79 -14.81
CA GLU A 33 8.33 -6.11 -16.00
C GLU A 33 6.95 -5.51 -15.73
N ALA A 34 6.06 -6.24 -15.03
CA ALA A 34 4.76 -5.72 -14.63
C ALA A 34 4.89 -4.53 -13.68
N ALA A 35 5.79 -4.61 -12.70
CA ALA A 35 6.06 -3.50 -11.77
C ALA A 35 6.60 -2.27 -12.51
N GLN A 36 7.52 -2.45 -13.46
CA GLN A 36 8.06 -1.35 -14.27
C GLN A 36 6.96 -0.69 -15.11
N ALA A 37 6.10 -1.48 -15.75
CA ALA A 37 4.98 -0.94 -16.54
C ALA A 37 4.02 -0.09 -15.70
N TRP A 38 3.81 -0.42 -14.42
CA TRP A 38 3.02 0.41 -13.51
C TRP A 38 3.73 1.72 -13.14
N LEU A 39 5.04 1.66 -12.89
CA LEU A 39 5.85 2.84 -12.58
C LEU A 39 5.94 3.81 -13.77
N ASP A 40 5.93 3.29 -15.00
CA ASP A 40 6.00 4.08 -16.22
C ASP A 40 4.66 4.72 -16.62
N ALA A 41 3.55 4.35 -15.97
CA ALA A 41 2.25 4.92 -16.28
C ALA A 41 2.19 6.42 -15.91
N PRO A 42 1.67 7.31 -16.77
CA PRO A 42 1.69 8.77 -16.55
C PRO A 42 0.99 9.26 -15.27
N SER A 43 0.07 8.45 -14.74
CA SER A 43 -0.68 8.75 -13.51
C SER A 43 -0.03 8.19 -12.24
N THR A 44 1.12 7.54 -12.35
CA THR A 44 1.83 6.94 -11.23
C THR A 44 2.85 7.90 -10.65
N VAL A 45 2.93 7.95 -9.32
CA VAL A 45 3.93 8.71 -8.58
C VAL A 45 4.50 7.83 -7.49
N THR A 46 5.83 7.75 -7.43
CA THR A 46 6.53 7.10 -6.32
C THR A 46 6.58 8.06 -5.13
N VAL A 47 6.18 7.57 -3.96
CA VAL A 47 6.23 8.32 -2.71
C VAL A 47 7.31 7.77 -1.80
N GLU A 48 8.02 8.67 -1.13
CA GLU A 48 9.05 8.32 -0.17
C GLU A 48 8.57 8.56 1.28
N PRO A 49 9.07 7.76 2.24
CA PRO A 49 8.86 8.01 3.66
C PRO A 49 9.32 9.41 4.07
N THR A 50 8.54 10.08 4.92
CA THR A 50 8.99 11.33 5.53
C THR A 50 9.78 11.07 6.83
N ARG A 51 10.29 12.12 7.47
CA ARG A 51 10.93 12.01 8.79
C ARG A 51 9.98 11.49 9.88
N ARG A 52 8.66 11.56 9.67
CA ARG A 52 7.64 11.11 10.63
C ARG A 52 7.31 9.62 10.48
N HIS A 53 7.82 8.96 9.46
CA HIS A 53 7.36 7.66 9.00
C HIS A 53 7.44 6.59 10.09
N LEU A 54 8.60 6.43 10.73
CA LEU A 54 8.79 5.40 11.76
C LEU A 54 7.87 5.61 12.97
N ALA A 55 7.59 6.87 13.32
CA ALA A 55 6.67 7.19 14.41
C ALA A 55 5.22 6.78 14.07
N LEU A 56 4.81 6.99 12.81
CA LEU A 56 3.50 6.54 12.33
C LEU A 56 3.41 5.01 12.29
N VAL A 57 4.39 4.33 11.70
CA VAL A 57 4.42 2.86 11.66
C VAL A 57 4.33 2.28 13.06
N ARG A 58 5.11 2.81 14.01
CA ARG A 58 5.04 2.39 15.41
C ARG A 58 3.64 2.58 15.99
N GLY A 59 3.06 3.77 15.85
CA GLY A 59 1.71 4.05 16.37
C GLY A 59 0.63 3.14 15.78
N LEU A 60 0.72 2.85 14.48
CA LEU A 60 -0.19 1.94 13.79
C LEU A 60 -0.08 0.50 14.31
N LEU A 61 1.13 0.00 14.51
CA LEU A 61 1.35 -1.36 15.04
C LEU A 61 0.92 -1.47 16.51
N GLU A 62 1.20 -0.45 17.32
CA GLU A 62 0.75 -0.39 18.71
C GLU A 62 -0.79 -0.36 18.79
N GLY A 63 -1.46 0.44 17.95
CA GLY A 63 -2.91 0.48 17.86
C GLY A 63 -3.54 -0.83 17.36
N ALA A 64 -2.88 -1.53 16.44
CA ALA A 64 -3.32 -2.83 15.93
C ALA A 64 -3.05 -3.99 16.92
N GLY A 65 -2.26 -3.78 17.97
CA GLY A 65 -1.96 -4.77 19.01
C GLY A 65 -1.04 -5.92 18.57
N THR A 66 -0.47 -5.89 17.37
CA THR A 66 0.47 -6.90 16.88
C THR A 66 1.41 -6.33 15.82
N ALA A 67 2.69 -6.72 15.88
CA ALA A 67 3.69 -6.32 14.88
C ALA A 67 3.76 -7.28 13.69
N GLY A 68 3.65 -8.60 13.93
CA GLY A 68 4.12 -9.68 13.04
C GLY A 68 3.84 -9.49 11.54
N ASN A 69 2.74 -10.05 11.05
CA ASN A 69 2.36 -9.93 9.64
C ASN A 69 1.76 -8.56 9.29
N LEU A 70 1.92 -7.53 10.11
CA LEU A 70 1.37 -6.20 9.86
C LEU A 70 2.43 -5.14 9.58
N VAL A 71 3.72 -5.40 9.81
CA VAL A 71 4.78 -4.38 9.56
C VAL A 71 4.74 -3.83 8.13
N GLY A 72 4.58 -4.70 7.13
CA GLY A 72 4.48 -4.30 5.72
C GLY A 72 3.25 -3.44 5.46
N ASP A 73 2.08 -3.86 5.95
CA ASP A 73 0.83 -3.11 5.74
C ASP A 73 0.83 -1.79 6.52
N ALA A 74 1.44 -1.76 7.71
CA ALA A 74 1.62 -0.54 8.50
C ALA A 74 2.55 0.46 7.80
N HIS A 75 3.59 -0.01 7.11
CA HIS A 75 4.45 0.83 6.27
C HIS A 75 3.65 1.53 5.17
N LEU A 76 2.80 0.79 4.46
CA LEU A 76 1.97 1.33 3.39
C LEU A 76 0.88 2.28 3.92
N ALA A 77 0.26 1.92 5.05
CA ALA A 77 -0.71 2.76 5.73
C ALA A 77 -0.07 4.08 6.20
N ALA A 78 1.17 4.03 6.72
CA ALA A 78 1.92 5.23 7.09
C ALA A 78 2.20 6.11 5.87
N LEU A 79 2.62 5.56 4.72
CA LEU A 79 2.78 6.34 3.49
C LEU A 79 1.46 7.01 3.06
N ALA A 80 0.33 6.29 3.14
CA ALA A 80 -0.96 6.88 2.82
C ALA A 80 -1.31 8.06 3.76
N LEU A 81 -1.05 7.92 5.06
CA LEU A 81 -1.27 9.01 6.03
C LEU A 81 -0.35 10.21 5.81
N GLU A 82 0.93 9.97 5.53
CA GLU A 82 1.92 11.03 5.32
C GLU A 82 1.58 11.91 4.12
N HIS A 83 1.07 11.30 3.05
CA HIS A 83 0.76 11.96 1.79
C HIS A 83 -0.72 12.31 1.64
N GLY A 84 -1.55 12.09 2.67
CA GLY A 84 -2.98 12.36 2.64
C GLY A 84 -3.73 11.56 1.58
N ALA A 85 -3.23 10.37 1.24
CA ALA A 85 -3.74 9.53 0.18
C ALA A 85 -4.87 8.61 0.67
N THR A 86 -5.75 8.25 -0.27
CA THR A 86 -6.74 7.20 -0.04
C THR A 86 -6.13 5.85 -0.41
N MET A 87 -6.20 4.90 0.52
CA MET A 87 -5.75 3.54 0.27
C MET A 87 -6.84 2.77 -0.49
N VAL A 88 -6.47 2.14 -1.60
CA VAL A 88 -7.36 1.31 -2.39
C VAL A 88 -6.82 -0.12 -2.37
N SER A 89 -7.52 -1.03 -1.71
CA SER A 89 -7.05 -2.41 -1.52
C SER A 89 -8.23 -3.37 -1.37
N PHE A 90 -8.02 -4.62 -1.78
CA PHE A 90 -8.93 -5.73 -1.46
C PHE A 90 -8.62 -6.38 -0.11
N ASP A 91 -7.48 -6.06 0.50
CA ASP A 91 -7.09 -6.60 1.80
C ASP A 91 -7.81 -5.87 2.93
N ARG A 92 -8.57 -6.64 3.71
CA ARG A 92 -9.35 -6.13 4.85
C ARG A 92 -8.48 -5.79 6.04
N ASP A 93 -7.26 -6.29 6.11
CA ASP A 93 -6.39 -6.07 7.27
C ASP A 93 -5.99 -4.60 7.42
N PHE A 94 -6.04 -3.80 6.34
CA PHE A 94 -5.86 -2.35 6.41
C PHE A 94 -6.92 -1.64 7.24
N ALA A 95 -8.13 -2.19 7.39
CA ALA A 95 -9.17 -1.61 8.24
C ALA A 95 -8.80 -1.58 9.74
N ARG A 96 -7.72 -2.25 10.13
CA ARG A 96 -7.17 -2.21 11.50
C ARG A 96 -6.37 -0.94 11.80
N PHE A 97 -5.93 -0.20 10.78
CA PHE A 97 -5.11 0.98 10.96
C PHE A 97 -5.98 2.23 11.09
N GLU A 98 -5.87 2.91 12.23
CA GLU A 98 -6.64 4.11 12.50
C GLU A 98 -6.18 5.29 11.61
N GLY A 99 -7.14 6.10 11.18
CA GLY A 99 -6.90 7.33 10.44
C GLY A 99 -6.71 7.18 8.92
N ILE A 100 -6.57 5.96 8.40
CA ILE A 100 -6.52 5.77 6.94
C ILE A 100 -7.92 5.89 6.34
N VAL A 101 -7.98 6.36 5.09
CA VAL A 101 -9.19 6.27 4.27
C VAL A 101 -9.05 5.06 3.36
N LEU A 102 -9.80 4.00 3.65
CA LEU A 102 -9.82 2.78 2.83
C LEU A 102 -10.98 2.82 1.82
N ARG A 103 -10.70 2.50 0.56
CA ARG A 103 -11.69 2.28 -0.48
C ARG A 103 -11.50 0.92 -1.12
N TRP A 104 -12.62 0.30 -1.47
CA TRP A 104 -12.64 -0.91 -2.28
C TRP A 104 -12.47 -0.54 -3.75
N PRO A 105 -11.68 -1.31 -4.52
CA PRO A 105 -11.68 -1.17 -5.98
C PRO A 105 -13.08 -1.44 -6.52
N VAL A 106 -13.55 -0.57 -7.41
CA VAL A 106 -14.77 -0.83 -8.19
C VAL A 106 -14.40 -1.73 -9.38
N ALA A 107 -15.19 -2.77 -9.62
CA ALA A 107 -15.00 -3.71 -10.71
C ALA A 107 -15.31 -3.10 -12.08
#